data_AF-A0A8J5FZ63-F1
#
_entry.id   AF-A0A8J5FZ63-F1
#
_cell.length_a   1.000
_cell.length_b   1.000
_cell.length_c   1.000
_cell.angle_alpha   90.00
_cell.angle_beta   90.00
_cell.angle_gamma   90.00
#
_symmetry.space_group_name_H-M   'P 1'
#
loop_
_entity.id
_entity.type
_entity.pdbx_description
1 polymer ?
#
loop_
_entity_poly.entity_id
_entity_poly.type
_entity_poly.pdbx_seq_one_letter_code
_entity_poly.pdbx_strand_id
1 'polypeptide(L)'
;MLRQLTSRCSTIITPLICHSAEKVHSHILGERPLLINFPSHTFLRTFLDLHQFHNKDAIAKERARLSDEISRGYFADMSEIHKNHGKIALANKTIIPSLIAAKFPNLEINFSDGRCEKLPSNPEQRINDSSQTALPCVTLLSLSFRASSQKMVESWSLPVLNAFGDAGTVKIYEVSFIDSWLFSLSPVKRLFLKIMLKSSNPQRQIAYSFGDHYYFRKKLQILNLLTGYTFLLDSSGCIRWQGYGYATEEEISWLLSCISLLLDEK
;
A
#
# COMPACT_ATOMS: atom_id res chain seq x y z
N MET A 1 64.86 14.79 39.75
CA MET A 1 65.00 16.23 39.42
C MET A 1 63.66 16.71 38.90
N LEU A 2 62.93 17.48 39.74
CA LEU A 2 62.42 18.85 39.48
C LEU A 2 61.40 18.95 38.31
N ARG A 3 60.28 19.69 38.36
CA ARG A 3 59.52 20.51 39.34
C ARG A 3 58.32 20.97 38.47
N GLN A 4 57.07 20.64 38.78
CA GLN A 4 56.10 21.50 39.47
C GLN A 4 55.98 22.98 39.00
N LEU A 5 54.73 23.33 38.63
CA LEU A 5 53.91 24.50 39.05
C LEU A 5 53.77 25.74 38.14
N THR A 6 52.47 26.02 37.84
CA THR A 6 51.75 27.32 37.98
C THR A 6 51.99 28.43 36.93
N SER A 7 51.06 29.32 36.56
CA SER A 7 49.69 29.68 36.99
C SER A 7 49.14 30.82 36.10
N ARG A 8 47.82 31.08 36.23
CA ARG A 8 47.00 32.29 35.95
C ARG A 8 46.17 32.25 34.67
N CYS A 9 44.83 32.08 34.78
CA CYS A 9 43.77 33.09 35.01
C CYS A 9 43.61 34.04 33.82
N SER A 10 42.44 34.40 33.28
CA SER A 10 41.02 34.37 33.69
C SER A 10 40.21 34.65 32.40
N THR A 11 38.94 34.30 32.21
CA THR A 11 37.76 35.02 32.73
C THR A 11 36.51 34.36 32.12
N ILE A 12 35.48 34.24 32.94
CA ILE A 12 34.12 33.75 32.71
C ILE A 12 33.38 34.69 31.72
N ILE A 13 32.34 34.20 31.02
CA ILE A 13 31.00 34.83 30.86
C ILE A 13 30.25 34.16 29.69
N THR A 14 29.31 33.27 30.04
CA THR A 14 27.96 33.22 29.45
C THR A 14 27.06 34.06 30.36
N PRO A 15 26.04 34.79 29.83
CA PRO A 15 24.70 34.19 29.89
C PRO A 15 23.64 34.69 28.87
N LEU A 16 22.58 33.89 28.79
CA LEU A 16 21.13 34.21 28.72
C LEU A 16 20.53 35.15 27.67
N ILE A 17 19.63 34.53 26.89
CA ILE A 17 18.20 34.88 26.68
C ILE A 17 17.66 35.97 27.62
N CYS A 18 17.08 37.03 27.04
CA CYS A 18 15.97 37.76 27.65
C CYS A 18 15.08 38.43 26.59
N HIS A 19 13.79 38.44 26.91
CA HIS A 19 12.65 38.99 26.19
C HIS A 19 12.81 40.44 25.72
N SER A 20 12.23 40.76 24.56
CA SER A 20 11.59 42.06 24.34
C SER A 20 10.28 41.85 23.58
N ALA A 21 9.19 42.25 24.22
CA ALA A 21 7.88 42.42 23.62
C ALA A 21 7.82 43.82 23.04
N GLU A 22 7.68 43.94 21.72
CA GLU A 22 7.33 45.21 21.08
C GLU A 22 5.96 45.11 20.41
N LYS A 23 5.07 45.90 20.98
CA LYS A 23 3.67 46.11 20.60
C LYS A 23 3.65 47.11 19.45
N VAL A 24 3.55 46.64 18.21
CA VAL A 24 3.30 47.50 17.05
C VAL A 24 1.80 47.59 16.82
N HIS A 25 1.27 48.79 17.04
CA HIS A 25 -0.10 49.17 16.68
C HIS A 25 -0.09 49.54 15.19
N SER A 26 -0.71 48.73 14.34
CA SER A 26 -0.99 49.10 12.95
C SER A 26 -2.49 49.16 12.70
N HIS A 27 -2.88 50.28 12.09
CA HIS A 27 -4.24 50.64 11.74
C HIS A 27 -4.84 49.68 10.69
N ILE A 28 -6.16 49.53 10.82
CA ILE A 28 -7.11 48.84 9.93
C ILE A 28 -6.89 49.20 8.46
N LEU A 29 -6.69 48.20 7.60
CA LEU A 29 -7.12 48.24 6.19
C LEU A 29 -7.29 46.81 5.61
N GLY A 30 -8.54 46.44 5.34
CA GLY A 30 -8.96 45.57 4.23
C GLY A 30 -8.47 44.12 4.18
N GLU A 31 -9.30 43.20 4.66
CA GLU A 31 -9.23 41.77 4.31
C GLU A 31 -9.31 41.55 2.79
N ARG A 32 -8.31 40.83 2.23
CA ARG A 32 -8.48 39.95 1.06
C ARG A 32 -7.51 38.76 1.20
N PRO A 33 -7.99 37.54 1.48
CA PRO A 33 -7.13 36.37 1.33
C PRO A 33 -6.89 36.12 -0.16
N LEU A 34 -5.62 36.18 -0.57
CA LEU A 34 -5.18 35.74 -1.89
C LEU A 34 -5.49 34.26 -2.04
N LEU A 35 -6.46 33.94 -2.88
CA LEU A 35 -6.77 32.60 -3.35
C LEU A 35 -5.54 32.06 -4.11
N ILE A 36 -4.71 31.31 -3.40
CA ILE A 36 -3.74 30.41 -4.03
C ILE A 36 -4.53 29.21 -4.54
N ASN A 37 -5.04 29.33 -5.76
CA ASN A 37 -5.59 28.21 -6.51
C ASN A 37 -4.46 27.23 -6.81
N PHE A 38 -4.35 26.18 -5.99
CA PHE A 38 -3.66 24.97 -6.42
C PHE A 38 -4.49 24.34 -7.55
N PRO A 39 -3.92 24.05 -8.73
CA PRO A 39 -4.65 23.34 -9.77
C PRO A 39 -4.88 21.92 -9.27
N SER A 40 -6.10 21.65 -8.81
CA SER A 40 -6.56 20.31 -8.50
C SER A 40 -6.53 19.46 -9.77
N HIS A 41 -6.24 18.18 -9.58
CA HIS A 41 -6.02 17.12 -10.58
C HIS A 41 -7.21 16.84 -11.55
N THR A 42 -8.12 17.79 -11.73
CA THR A 42 -9.41 17.64 -12.39
C THR A 42 -9.40 18.07 -13.86
N PHE A 43 -8.43 18.90 -14.29
CA PHE A 43 -8.50 19.50 -15.64
C PHE A 43 -8.31 18.48 -16.79
N LEU A 44 -7.53 17.41 -16.57
CA LEU A 44 -7.21 16.45 -17.63
C LEU A 44 -8.19 15.27 -17.74
N ARG A 45 -9.10 15.05 -16.78
CA ARG A 45 -10.21 14.07 -16.95
C ARG A 45 -11.34 14.64 -17.81
N THR A 46 -11.52 15.95 -17.83
CA THR A 46 -12.66 16.61 -18.47
C THR A 46 -12.62 16.60 -19.99
N PHE A 47 -11.43 16.58 -20.61
CA PHE A 47 -11.33 16.83 -22.05
C PHE A 47 -11.54 15.59 -22.94
N LEU A 48 -11.40 14.37 -22.39
CA LEU A 48 -11.48 13.13 -23.17
C LEU A 48 -12.81 12.37 -23.00
N ASP A 49 -13.71 12.80 -22.12
CA ASP A 49 -14.93 12.05 -21.75
C ASP A 49 -16.23 12.80 -22.06
N LEU A 50 -16.24 13.60 -23.14
CA LEU A 50 -17.42 14.36 -23.59
C LEU A 50 -18.61 13.47 -24.02
N HIS A 51 -18.42 12.17 -24.19
CA HIS A 51 -19.47 11.24 -24.59
C HIS A 51 -20.30 10.67 -23.43
N GLN A 52 -19.86 10.77 -22.17
CA GLN A 52 -20.61 10.24 -21.01
C GLN A 52 -21.68 11.18 -20.46
N PHE A 53 -21.80 12.40 -21.00
CA PHE A 53 -22.73 13.43 -20.50
C PHE A 53 -24.23 13.16 -20.74
N HIS A 54 -24.60 12.10 -21.47
CA HIS A 54 -26.01 11.80 -21.79
C HIS A 54 -26.72 10.86 -20.81
N ASN A 55 -25.99 10.18 -19.91
CA ASN A 55 -26.59 9.23 -18.98
C ASN A 55 -26.64 9.80 -17.55
N LYS A 56 -27.83 10.22 -17.12
CA LYS A 56 -28.06 10.82 -15.79
C LYS A 56 -27.65 9.90 -14.64
N ASP A 57 -27.85 8.59 -14.80
CA ASP A 57 -27.54 7.60 -13.77
C ASP A 57 -26.02 7.39 -13.61
N ALA A 58 -25.29 7.39 -14.72
CA ALA A 58 -23.82 7.31 -14.70
C ALA A 58 -23.21 8.55 -14.02
N ILE A 59 -23.75 9.74 -14.30
CA ILE A 59 -23.31 10.99 -13.68
C ILE A 59 -23.61 10.99 -12.18
N ALA A 60 -24.80 10.55 -11.77
CA ALA A 60 -25.16 10.45 -10.35
C ALA A 60 -24.23 9.49 -9.59
N LYS A 61 -23.92 8.34 -10.21
CA LYS A 61 -22.99 7.35 -9.67
C LYS A 61 -21.57 7.90 -9.53
N GLU A 62 -21.06 8.60 -10.54
CA GLU A 62 -19.73 9.25 -10.44
C GLU A 62 -19.71 10.37 -9.40
N ARG A 63 -20.79 11.16 -9.26
CA ARG A 63 -20.90 12.15 -8.19
C ARG A 63 -20.86 11.50 -6.80
N ALA A 64 -21.59 10.41 -6.61
CA ALA A 64 -21.56 9.66 -5.35
C ALA A 64 -20.15 9.11 -5.05
N ARG A 65 -19.48 8.56 -6.06
CA ARG A 65 -18.09 8.09 -5.96
C ARG A 65 -17.13 9.20 -5.54
N LEU A 66 -17.17 10.33 -6.25
CA LEU A 66 -16.32 11.48 -5.96
C LEU A 66 -16.61 12.05 -4.57
N SER A 67 -17.89 12.12 -4.17
CA SER A 67 -18.29 12.57 -2.84
C SER A 67 -17.71 11.66 -1.75
N ASP A 68 -17.74 10.34 -1.93
CA ASP A 68 -17.16 9.38 -0.99
C ASP A 68 -15.64 9.53 -0.89
N GLU A 69 -14.92 9.64 -2.02
CA GLU A 69 -13.46 9.87 -2.02
C GLU A 69 -13.07 11.19 -1.34
N ILE A 70 -13.83 12.26 -1.59
CA ILE A 70 -13.61 13.57 -0.97
C ILE A 70 -13.96 13.55 0.52
N SER A 71 -15.05 12.89 0.91
CA SER A 71 -15.54 12.87 2.30
C SER A 71 -14.53 12.28 3.27
N ARG A 72 -13.73 11.31 2.81
CA ARG A 72 -12.66 10.75 3.61
C ARG A 72 -11.48 11.71 3.68
N GLY A 73 -11.00 12.18 2.53
CA GLY A 73 -9.88 13.12 2.45
C GLY A 73 -8.53 12.53 2.87
N TYR A 74 -7.46 12.99 2.22
CA TYR A 74 -6.09 12.55 2.49
C TYR A 74 -5.65 12.78 3.95
N PHE A 75 -6.12 13.87 4.56
CA PHE A 75 -5.79 14.21 5.95
C PHE A 75 -6.40 13.25 6.97
N ALA A 76 -7.57 12.67 6.71
CA ALA A 76 -8.14 11.67 7.61
C ALA A 76 -7.26 10.41 7.64
N ASP A 77 -6.84 9.93 6.47
CA ASP A 77 -5.94 8.78 6.35
C ASP A 77 -4.60 9.02 7.11
N MET A 78 -4.05 10.23 7.00
CA MET A 78 -2.85 10.60 7.77
C MET A 78 -3.11 10.61 9.28
N SER A 79 -4.24 11.18 9.72
CA SER A 79 -4.58 11.27 11.13
C SER A 79 -4.83 9.90 11.76
N GLU A 80 -5.43 8.97 11.02
CA GLU A 80 -5.69 7.60 11.44
C GLU A 80 -4.38 6.83 11.61
N ILE A 81 -3.46 6.96 10.66
CA ILE A 81 -2.11 6.38 10.77
C ILE A 81 -1.35 6.98 11.94
N HIS A 82 -1.44 8.29 12.16
CA HIS A 82 -0.75 8.94 13.27
C HIS A 82 -1.30 8.45 14.63
N LYS A 83 -2.62 8.29 14.76
CA LYS A 83 -3.25 7.79 15.99
C LYS A 83 -2.92 6.33 16.27
N ASN A 84 -2.93 5.50 15.23
CA ASN A 84 -2.81 4.06 15.38
C ASN A 84 -1.41 3.53 15.02
N HIS A 85 -0.41 4.41 14.96
CA HIS A 85 0.98 4.09 14.57
C HIS A 85 1.09 3.30 13.25
N GLY A 86 0.20 3.59 12.29
CA GLY A 86 0.18 2.96 10.97
C GLY A 86 -0.62 1.66 10.88
N LYS A 87 -1.21 1.17 11.97
CA LYS A 87 -2.08 -0.02 11.97
C LYS A 87 -3.56 0.38 11.93
N ILE A 88 -4.36 -0.26 11.08
CA ILE A 88 -5.82 -0.03 11.06
C ILE A 88 -6.51 -0.98 12.06
N ALA A 89 -6.05 -2.23 12.08
CA ALA A 89 -6.53 -3.28 12.96
C ALA A 89 -5.39 -4.26 13.26
N LEU A 90 -5.58 -5.10 14.28
CA LEU A 90 -4.71 -6.24 14.54
C LEU A 90 -4.90 -7.28 13.42
N ALA A 91 -3.82 -7.95 13.02
CA ALA A 91 -3.92 -9.06 12.09
C ALA A 91 -4.72 -10.24 12.68
N ASN A 92 -5.25 -11.09 11.82
CA ASN A 92 -6.01 -12.26 12.26
C ASN A 92 -5.09 -13.22 13.05
N LYS A 93 -5.57 -13.72 14.19
CA LYS A 93 -4.81 -14.68 15.01
C LYS A 93 -4.88 -16.09 14.45
N THR A 94 -6.03 -16.45 13.88
CA THR A 94 -6.33 -17.77 13.35
C THR A 94 -6.76 -17.67 11.90
N ILE A 95 -6.70 -18.81 11.22
CA ILE A 95 -7.14 -18.91 9.84
C ILE A 95 -8.67 -18.87 9.72
N ILE A 96 -9.17 -18.18 8.71
CA ILE A 96 -10.59 -18.17 8.36
C ILE A 96 -10.92 -19.52 7.70
N PRO A 97 -11.95 -20.25 8.15
CA PRO A 97 -12.38 -21.49 7.51
C PRO A 97 -12.81 -21.27 6.05
N SER A 98 -12.51 -22.22 5.17
CA SER A 98 -12.82 -22.11 3.72
C SER A 98 -14.30 -21.82 3.44
N LEU A 99 -15.22 -22.39 4.23
CA LEU A 99 -16.67 -22.21 4.07
C LEU A 99 -17.14 -20.75 4.19
N ILE A 100 -16.42 -19.94 4.96
CA ILE A 100 -16.77 -18.53 5.25
C ILE A 100 -15.82 -17.57 4.52
N ALA A 101 -14.71 -18.08 3.97
CA ALA A 101 -13.69 -17.28 3.32
C ALA A 101 -14.25 -16.55 2.09
N ALA A 102 -14.05 -15.23 2.05
CA ALA A 102 -14.44 -14.43 0.91
C ALA A 102 -13.48 -14.68 -0.27
N LYS A 103 -14.03 -14.80 -1.49
CA LYS A 103 -13.21 -14.93 -2.69
C LYS A 103 -12.49 -13.62 -3.00
N PHE A 104 -11.19 -13.70 -3.31
CA PHE A 104 -10.43 -12.52 -3.70
C PHE A 104 -10.96 -11.99 -5.05
N PRO A 105 -11.24 -10.68 -5.17
CA PRO A 105 -11.73 -10.11 -6.41
C PRO A 105 -10.66 -10.14 -7.50
N ASN A 106 -11.11 -10.29 -8.75
CA ASN A 106 -10.19 -10.33 -9.89
C ASN A 106 -9.36 -9.04 -9.97
N LEU A 107 -8.04 -9.21 -10.07
CA LEU A 107 -7.05 -8.15 -10.13
C LEU A 107 -6.07 -8.42 -11.27
N GLU A 108 -5.90 -7.46 -12.17
CA GLU A 108 -4.91 -7.54 -13.23
C GLU A 108 -3.58 -6.96 -12.74
N ILE A 109 -2.53 -7.77 -12.81
CA ILE A 109 -1.18 -7.40 -12.39
C ILE A 109 -0.22 -7.46 -13.56
N ASN A 110 0.73 -6.54 -13.57
CA ASN A 110 1.72 -6.40 -14.64
C ASN A 110 3.10 -6.42 -14.03
N PHE A 111 4.00 -7.19 -14.63
CA PHE A 111 5.37 -7.32 -14.17
C PHE A 111 6.29 -6.39 -14.96
N SER A 112 7.48 -6.14 -14.43
CA SER A 112 8.52 -5.33 -15.09
C SER A 112 9.00 -5.93 -16.42
N ASP A 113 8.83 -7.23 -16.62
CA ASP A 113 9.17 -7.94 -17.87
C ASP A 113 8.09 -7.78 -18.97
N GLY A 114 6.98 -7.10 -18.66
CA GLY A 114 5.86 -6.89 -19.58
C GLY A 114 4.84 -8.03 -19.60
N ARG A 115 5.02 -9.09 -18.80
CA ARG A 115 3.99 -10.11 -18.59
C ARG A 115 2.81 -9.50 -17.82
N CYS A 116 1.62 -10.01 -18.12
CA CYS A 116 0.39 -9.67 -17.42
C CYS A 116 -0.26 -10.96 -16.92
N GLU A 117 -0.71 -10.96 -15.66
CA GLU A 117 -1.40 -12.07 -15.02
C GLU A 117 -2.65 -11.56 -14.31
N LYS A 118 -3.68 -12.39 -14.21
CA LYS A 118 -4.88 -12.09 -13.43
C LYS A 118 -4.86 -12.91 -12.15
N LEU A 119 -4.98 -12.23 -11.01
CA LEU A 119 -5.12 -12.83 -9.69
C LEU A 119 -6.59 -12.82 -9.24
N PRO A 120 -7.05 -13.84 -8.49
CA PRO A 120 -6.34 -15.09 -8.20
C PRO A 120 -6.23 -15.95 -9.46
N SER A 121 -5.08 -16.60 -9.68
CA SER A 121 -4.85 -17.44 -10.86
C SER A 121 -5.83 -18.61 -10.84
N ASN A 122 -6.67 -18.77 -11.88
CA ASN A 122 -7.70 -19.79 -11.89
C ASN A 122 -7.07 -21.20 -11.80
N PRO A 123 -7.39 -22.03 -10.79
CA PRO A 123 -6.80 -23.37 -10.66
C PRO A 123 -7.10 -24.26 -11.87
N GLU A 124 -8.24 -24.06 -12.53
CA GLU A 124 -8.64 -24.83 -13.73
C GLU A 124 -7.68 -24.64 -14.91
N GLN A 125 -6.99 -23.50 -15.00
CA GLN A 125 -6.05 -23.22 -16.09
C GLN A 125 -4.72 -23.97 -15.94
N ARG A 126 -4.38 -24.45 -14.72
CA ARG A 126 -3.18 -25.28 -14.50
C ARG A 126 -3.35 -26.73 -14.93
N ILE A 127 -4.60 -27.21 -15.06
CA ILE A 127 -4.89 -28.61 -15.39
C ILE A 127 -4.45 -28.95 -16.83
N ASN A 128 -4.36 -27.95 -17.72
CA ASN A 128 -3.96 -28.16 -19.12
C ASN A 128 -2.45 -28.15 -19.36
N ASP A 129 -1.64 -27.63 -18.43
CA ASP A 129 -0.23 -27.31 -18.72
C ASP A 129 0.80 -28.21 -18.02
N SER A 130 0.44 -29.03 -17.02
CA SER A 130 1.37 -30.05 -16.53
C SER A 130 0.71 -31.23 -15.80
N SER A 131 1.12 -32.43 -16.18
CA SER A 131 0.92 -33.70 -15.48
C SER A 131 1.75 -33.77 -14.19
N GLN A 132 1.65 -32.75 -13.34
CA GLN A 132 2.40 -32.64 -12.09
C GLN A 132 1.40 -32.46 -10.96
N THR A 133 1.43 -33.38 -9.99
CA THR A 133 0.60 -33.40 -8.78
C THR A 133 0.45 -31.97 -8.26
N ALA A 134 -0.79 -31.47 -8.19
CA ALA A 134 -1.08 -30.09 -7.84
C ALA A 134 -0.55 -29.78 -6.44
N LEU A 135 0.67 -29.24 -6.36
CA LEU A 135 1.25 -28.81 -5.10
C LEU A 135 0.33 -27.72 -4.51
N PRO A 136 0.01 -27.79 -3.21
CA PRO A 136 -0.86 -26.82 -2.56
C PRO A 136 -0.21 -25.44 -2.63
N CYS A 137 -0.60 -24.62 -3.61
CA CYS A 137 0.04 -23.34 -3.86
C CYS A 137 -0.63 -22.28 -2.98
N VAL A 138 -0.01 -21.94 -1.85
CA VAL A 138 -0.45 -20.83 -1.01
C VAL A 138 0.11 -19.53 -1.57
N THR A 139 -0.72 -18.49 -1.64
CA THR A 139 -0.31 -17.20 -2.20
C THR A 139 -0.40 -16.11 -1.16
N LEU A 140 0.73 -15.53 -0.77
CA LEU A 140 0.79 -14.33 0.04
C LEU A 140 0.71 -13.10 -0.88
N LEU A 141 -0.34 -12.31 -0.73
CA LEU A 141 -0.58 -11.13 -1.55
C LEU A 141 -0.52 -9.87 -0.69
N SER A 142 0.49 -9.04 -0.93
CA SER A 142 0.67 -7.78 -0.22
C SER A 142 0.41 -6.60 -1.14
N LEU A 143 -0.54 -5.76 -0.76
CA LEU A 143 -1.04 -4.62 -1.53
C LEU A 143 -0.51 -3.31 -0.95
N SER A 144 0.07 -2.48 -1.82
CA SER A 144 0.53 -1.13 -1.50
C SER A 144 -0.09 -0.11 -2.47
N PHE A 145 -0.82 0.88 -1.94
CA PHE A 145 -1.43 1.94 -2.77
C PHE A 145 -0.56 3.18 -2.89
N ARG A 146 0.41 3.32 -1.99
CA ARG A 146 1.32 4.45 -1.91
C ARG A 146 2.73 3.97 -1.59
N ALA A 147 3.74 4.70 -2.04
CA ALA A 147 5.14 4.38 -1.75
C ALA A 147 5.43 4.28 -0.24
N SER A 148 4.73 5.05 0.60
CA SER A 148 4.83 4.97 2.06
C SER A 148 4.48 3.60 2.64
N SER A 149 3.56 2.87 1.99
CA SER A 149 3.10 1.54 2.42
C SER A 149 4.00 0.40 1.95
N GLN A 150 4.98 0.67 1.08
CA GLN A 150 5.88 -0.37 0.57
C GLN A 150 6.71 -1.02 1.68
N LYS A 151 7.29 -0.21 2.58
CA LYS A 151 8.04 -0.73 3.74
C LYS A 151 7.17 -1.56 4.69
N MET A 152 5.89 -1.22 4.80
CA MET A 152 4.93 -2.01 5.59
C MET A 152 4.73 -3.38 4.95
N VAL A 153 4.50 -3.43 3.63
CA VAL A 153 4.38 -4.68 2.87
C VAL A 153 5.65 -5.54 2.98
N GLU A 154 6.83 -4.93 2.85
CA GLU A 154 8.13 -5.61 2.97
C GLU A 154 8.33 -6.28 4.33
N SER A 155 7.79 -5.68 5.41
CA SER A 155 7.87 -6.27 6.75
C SER A 155 7.13 -7.60 6.89
N TRP A 156 6.15 -7.88 6.01
CA TRP A 156 5.43 -9.16 5.97
C TRP A 156 6.07 -10.15 4.99
N SER A 157 6.47 -9.67 3.81
CA SER A 157 6.94 -10.55 2.73
C SER A 157 8.33 -11.12 2.99
N LEU A 158 9.24 -10.35 3.59
CA LEU A 158 10.62 -10.79 3.83
C LEU A 158 10.70 -11.97 4.82
N PRO A 159 10.03 -11.96 5.99
CA PRO A 159 10.04 -13.11 6.90
C PRO A 159 9.44 -14.37 6.27
N VAL A 160 8.36 -14.23 5.49
CA VAL A 160 7.72 -15.37 4.81
C VAL A 160 8.63 -15.92 3.72
N LEU A 161 9.30 -15.05 2.96
CA LEU A 161 10.29 -15.47 1.97
C LEU A 161 11.45 -16.21 2.63
N ASN A 162 11.92 -15.76 3.78
CA ASN A 162 13.01 -16.43 4.49
C ASN A 162 12.59 -17.80 5.04
N ALA A 163 11.33 -17.95 5.46
CA ALA A 163 10.83 -19.19 6.05
C ALA A 163 10.42 -20.25 5.00
N PHE A 164 9.86 -19.82 3.87
CA PHE A 164 9.31 -20.72 2.83
C PHE A 164 10.03 -20.61 1.48
N GLY A 165 11.16 -19.89 1.47
CA GLY A 165 12.02 -19.56 0.33
C GLY A 165 12.51 -20.75 -0.49
N ASP A 166 12.65 -21.90 0.15
CA ASP A 166 13.25 -23.09 -0.48
C ASP A 166 12.20 -24.09 -0.96
N ALA A 167 10.96 -23.99 -0.43
CA ALA A 167 9.92 -24.99 -0.66
C ALA A 167 9.25 -24.87 -2.03
N GLY A 168 9.24 -23.68 -2.65
CA GLY A 168 8.53 -23.42 -3.92
C GLY A 168 7.00 -23.51 -3.81
N THR A 169 6.48 -23.85 -2.64
CA THR A 169 5.06 -24.08 -2.36
C THR A 169 4.30 -22.79 -2.06
N VAL A 170 5.02 -21.73 -1.66
CA VAL A 170 4.45 -20.41 -1.35
C VAL A 170 4.86 -19.40 -2.42
N LYS A 171 3.89 -18.72 -3.02
CA LYS A 171 4.11 -17.59 -3.93
C LYS A 171 3.85 -16.28 -3.21
N ILE A 172 4.77 -15.33 -3.32
CA ILE A 172 4.64 -14.01 -2.69
C ILE A 172 4.50 -12.98 -3.80
N TYR A 173 3.38 -12.25 -3.80
CA TYR A 173 3.14 -11.13 -4.71
C TYR A 173 3.08 -9.82 -3.93
N GLU A 174 3.93 -8.89 -4.32
CA GLU A 174 3.87 -7.50 -3.85
C GLU A 174 3.27 -6.65 -4.96
N VAL A 175 2.02 -6.23 -4.79
CA VAL A 175 1.29 -5.48 -5.80
C VAL A 175 1.24 -4.01 -5.42
N SER A 176 1.90 -3.19 -6.22
CA SER A 176 1.86 -1.74 -6.11
C SER A 176 0.81 -1.15 -7.05
N PHE A 177 -0.13 -0.38 -6.51
CA PHE A 177 -1.20 0.24 -7.27
C PHE A 177 -0.79 1.61 -7.79
N ILE A 178 -1.12 1.87 -9.05
CA ILE A 178 -0.85 3.12 -9.75
C ILE A 178 -2.18 3.65 -10.27
N ASP A 179 -2.78 4.54 -9.47
CA ASP A 179 -4.10 5.10 -9.73
C ASP A 179 -4.10 6.24 -10.78
N SER A 180 -2.96 6.51 -11.42
CA SER A 180 -2.88 7.53 -12.47
C SER A 180 -3.30 6.97 -13.82
N TRP A 181 -4.36 7.53 -14.38
CA TRP A 181 -4.85 7.21 -15.73
C TRP A 181 -3.76 7.37 -16.81
N LEU A 182 -2.90 8.38 -16.69
CA LEU A 182 -1.80 8.62 -17.64
C LEU A 182 -0.83 7.43 -17.71
N PHE A 183 -0.52 6.82 -16.57
CA PHE A 183 0.35 5.64 -16.51
C PHE A 183 -0.35 4.36 -16.99
N SER A 184 -1.67 4.41 -17.21
CA SER A 184 -2.44 3.29 -17.76
C SER A 184 -2.37 3.25 -19.30
N LEU A 185 -1.97 4.33 -19.96
CA LEU A 185 -1.79 4.35 -21.42
C LEU A 185 -0.68 3.40 -21.85
N SER A 186 -0.93 2.52 -22.83
CA SER A 186 0.00 1.46 -23.24
C SER A 186 1.45 1.89 -23.49
N PRO A 187 1.76 2.97 -24.23
CA PRO A 187 3.16 3.37 -24.44
C PRO A 187 3.83 3.86 -23.15
N VAL A 188 3.10 4.61 -22.32
CA VAL A 188 3.59 5.13 -21.04
C VAL A 188 3.77 3.99 -20.05
N LYS A 189 2.79 3.09 -19.93
CA LYS A 189 2.83 1.87 -19.12
C LYS A 189 4.06 1.03 -19.44
N ARG A 190 4.34 0.79 -20.73
CA ARG A 190 5.51 0.03 -21.17
C ARG A 190 6.83 0.69 -20.79
N LEU A 191 6.95 2.00 -20.96
CA LEU A 191 8.15 2.73 -20.56
C LEU A 191 8.35 2.71 -19.04
N PHE A 192 7.27 2.93 -18.31
CA PHE A 192 7.27 2.94 -16.86
C PHE A 192 7.67 1.57 -16.28
N LEU A 193 7.13 0.47 -16.80
CA LEU A 193 7.49 -0.90 -16.39
C LEU A 193 8.97 -1.23 -16.62
N LYS A 194 9.60 -0.66 -17.65
CA LYS A 194 11.04 -0.85 -17.90
C LYS A 194 11.95 -0.22 -16.85
N ILE A 195 11.49 0.87 -16.23
CA ILE A 195 12.23 1.63 -15.22
C ILE A 195 11.96 1.08 -13.81
N MET A 196 10.89 0.31 -13.65
CA MET A 196 10.42 -0.17 -12.37
C MET A 196 11.27 -1.26 -11.73
N LEU A 197 11.11 -1.40 -10.41
CA LEU A 197 11.84 -2.38 -9.62
C LEU A 197 11.54 -3.79 -10.14
N LYS A 198 12.62 -4.52 -10.43
CA LYS A 198 12.55 -5.91 -10.85
C LYS A 198 12.54 -6.80 -9.61
N SER A 199 11.78 -7.88 -9.68
CA SER A 199 11.89 -8.95 -8.70
C SER A 199 13.27 -9.59 -8.81
N SER A 200 13.99 -9.65 -7.68
CA SER A 200 15.27 -10.36 -7.59
C SER A 200 15.09 -11.86 -7.35
N ASN A 201 13.96 -12.27 -6.76
CA ASN A 201 13.71 -13.65 -6.33
C ASN A 201 12.49 -14.23 -7.02
N PRO A 202 12.57 -15.46 -7.60
CA PRO A 202 11.47 -16.04 -8.38
C PRO A 202 10.17 -16.22 -7.57
N GLN A 203 10.29 -16.39 -6.26
CA GLN A 203 9.15 -16.56 -5.35
C GLN A 203 8.56 -15.24 -4.83
N ARG A 204 9.35 -14.16 -4.78
CA ARG A 204 8.90 -12.82 -4.39
C ARG A 204 8.75 -11.97 -5.63
N GLN A 205 7.56 -11.93 -6.18
CA GLN A 205 7.27 -11.22 -7.42
C GLN A 205 6.69 -9.84 -7.13
N ILE A 206 7.36 -8.81 -7.65
CA ILE A 206 6.90 -7.43 -7.57
C ILE A 206 6.07 -7.16 -8.83
N ALA A 207 4.82 -6.77 -8.62
CA ALA A 207 3.87 -6.52 -9.69
C ALA A 207 3.17 -5.17 -9.51
N TYR A 208 2.59 -4.68 -10.60
CA TYR A 208 1.98 -3.36 -10.68
C TYR A 208 0.58 -3.46 -11.25
N SER A 209 -0.38 -2.82 -10.59
CA SER A 209 -1.75 -2.72 -11.09
C SER A 209 -2.03 -1.26 -11.47
N PHE A 210 -2.50 -1.05 -12.70
CA PHE A 210 -2.73 0.28 -13.28
C PHE A 210 -4.23 0.47 -13.50
N GLY A 211 -4.74 1.65 -13.16
CA GLY A 211 -6.12 2.03 -13.43
C GLY A 211 -6.86 2.51 -12.18
N ASP A 212 -8.19 2.59 -12.27
CA ASP A 212 -9.04 2.95 -11.13
C ASP A 212 -9.43 1.70 -10.34
N HIS A 213 -8.98 1.64 -9.09
CA HIS A 213 -9.24 0.51 -8.19
C HIS A 213 -10.32 0.81 -7.16
N TYR A 214 -11.12 1.87 -7.33
CA TYR A 214 -12.16 2.26 -6.37
C TYR A 214 -13.07 1.10 -5.95
N TYR A 215 -13.69 0.40 -6.92
CA TYR A 215 -14.61 -0.69 -6.62
C TYR A 215 -13.91 -1.92 -6.03
N PHE A 216 -12.68 -2.18 -6.47
CA PHE A 216 -11.84 -3.25 -5.91
C PHE A 216 -11.56 -2.98 -4.43
N ARG A 217 -11.14 -1.75 -4.09
CA ARG A 217 -10.89 -1.32 -2.71
C ARG A 217 -12.13 -1.46 -1.83
N LYS A 218 -13.30 -1.03 -2.32
CA LYS A 218 -14.56 -1.14 -1.56
C LYS A 218 -14.96 -2.58 -1.28
N LYS A 219 -14.75 -3.51 -2.23
CA LYS A 219 -15.02 -4.94 -2.02
C LYS A 219 -14.13 -5.55 -0.93
N LEU A 220 -12.87 -5.13 -0.84
CA LEU A 220 -11.93 -5.59 0.18
C LEU A 220 -11.98 -4.75 1.47
N GLN A 221 -12.92 -3.80 1.57
CA GLN A 221 -13.00 -2.85 2.69
C GLN A 221 -11.67 -2.12 2.95
N ILE A 222 -10.93 -1.83 1.89
CA ILE A 222 -9.70 -1.03 1.95
C ILE A 222 -10.11 0.42 2.10
N LEU A 223 -9.82 0.94 3.29
CA LEU A 223 -10.25 2.24 3.74
C LEU A 223 -9.12 3.27 3.58
N ASN A 224 -7.96 3.00 4.18
CA ASN A 224 -6.82 3.91 4.19
C ASN A 224 -5.79 3.51 3.13
N LEU A 225 -5.44 4.42 2.22
CA LEU A 225 -4.50 4.13 1.12
C LEU A 225 -3.03 4.23 1.52
N LEU A 226 -2.73 4.81 2.68
CA LEU A 226 -1.37 4.98 3.18
C LEU A 226 -0.88 3.74 3.93
N THR A 227 -1.78 2.81 4.26
CA THR A 227 -1.49 1.55 4.94
C THR A 227 -1.26 0.42 3.93
N GLY A 228 -0.30 -0.47 4.24
CA GLY A 228 -0.11 -1.72 3.50
C GLY A 228 -1.07 -2.81 3.98
N TYR A 229 -1.61 -3.59 3.05
CA TYR A 229 -2.54 -4.68 3.35
C TYR A 229 -1.94 -6.00 2.91
N THR A 230 -2.01 -7.03 3.74
CA THR A 230 -1.47 -8.36 3.42
C THR A 230 -2.59 -9.38 3.52
N PHE A 231 -2.77 -10.17 2.47
CA PHE A 231 -3.78 -11.21 2.37
C PHE A 231 -3.10 -12.56 2.13
N LEU A 232 -3.59 -13.59 2.81
CA LEU A 232 -3.20 -14.97 2.51
C LEU A 232 -4.32 -15.63 1.72
N LEU A 233 -4.00 -16.09 0.51
CA LEU A 233 -4.94 -16.77 -0.37
C LEU A 233 -4.63 -18.26 -0.38
N ASP A 234 -5.68 -19.09 -0.32
CA ASP A 234 -5.56 -20.52 -0.59
C ASP A 234 -5.43 -20.82 -2.09
N SER A 235 -5.29 -22.10 -2.41
CA SER A 235 -5.20 -22.60 -3.79
C SER A 235 -6.44 -22.29 -4.65
N SER A 236 -7.58 -22.02 -4.00
CA SER A 236 -8.84 -21.63 -4.66
C SER A 236 -8.99 -20.11 -4.87
N GLY A 237 -8.06 -19.32 -4.33
CA GLY A 237 -8.09 -17.86 -4.38
C GLY A 237 -9.01 -17.22 -3.34
N CYS A 238 -9.36 -17.93 -2.28
CA CYS A 238 -10.15 -17.42 -1.16
C CYS A 238 -9.23 -16.82 -0.09
N ILE A 239 -9.67 -15.72 0.53
CA ILE A 239 -8.91 -15.01 1.55
C ILE A 239 -9.04 -15.75 2.88
N ARG A 240 -7.94 -16.36 3.33
CA ARG A 240 -7.87 -17.16 4.55
C ARG A 240 -7.28 -16.40 5.73
N TRP A 241 -6.54 -15.33 5.47
CA TRP A 241 -5.93 -14.51 6.52
C TRP A 241 -5.69 -13.08 6.03
N GLN A 242 -5.68 -12.11 6.95
CA GLN A 242 -5.50 -10.69 6.67
C GLN A 242 -4.62 -10.02 7.72
N GLY A 243 -3.77 -9.09 7.29
CA GLY A 243 -2.91 -8.27 8.11
C GLY A 243 -2.78 -6.84 7.56
N TYR A 244 -2.42 -5.91 8.44
CA TYR A 244 -2.46 -4.47 8.15
C TYR A 244 -1.23 -3.75 8.72
N GLY A 245 -0.71 -2.78 7.98
CA GLY A 245 0.36 -1.91 8.45
C GLY A 245 1.69 -2.64 8.63
N TYR A 246 2.50 -2.22 9.60
CA TYR A 246 3.77 -2.88 9.93
C TYR A 246 3.55 -4.19 10.68
N ALA A 247 4.26 -5.23 10.27
CA ALA A 247 4.25 -6.52 10.93
C ALA A 247 4.89 -6.44 12.32
N THR A 248 4.22 -6.99 13.33
CA THR A 248 4.84 -7.28 14.63
C THR A 248 5.31 -8.73 14.69
N GLU A 249 6.28 -9.03 15.55
CA GLU A 249 6.86 -10.37 15.68
C GLU A 249 5.79 -11.45 16.03
N GLU A 250 4.80 -11.09 16.84
CA GLU A 250 3.66 -11.95 17.16
C GLU A 250 2.81 -12.28 15.92
N GLU A 251 2.47 -11.27 15.13
CA GLU A 251 1.65 -11.45 13.93
C GLU A 251 2.40 -12.21 12.83
N ILE A 252 3.72 -12.03 12.74
CA ILE A 252 4.57 -12.84 11.85
C ILE A 252 4.49 -14.31 12.28
N SER A 253 4.57 -14.58 13.59
CA SER A 253 4.47 -15.94 14.12
C SER A 253 3.11 -16.58 13.82
N TRP A 254 2.01 -15.82 13.97
CA TRP A 254 0.67 -16.26 13.59
C TRP A 254 0.56 -16.52 12.08
N LEU A 255 1.11 -15.64 11.25
CA LEU A 255 1.11 -15.77 9.80
C LEU A 255 1.86 -17.04 9.35
N LEU A 256 3.08 -17.25 9.85
CA LEU A 256 3.89 -18.42 9.52
C LEU A 256 3.16 -19.72 9.94
N SER A 257 2.55 -19.72 11.12
CA SER A 257 1.74 -20.86 11.60
C SER A 257 0.54 -21.13 10.69
N CYS A 258 -0.17 -20.08 10.27
CA CYS A 258 -1.31 -20.19 9.36
C CYS A 258 -0.90 -20.69 7.96
N ILE A 259 0.28 -20.27 7.47
CA ILE A 259 0.82 -20.76 6.20
C ILE A 259 1.11 -22.26 6.30
N SER A 260 1.81 -22.71 7.35
CA SER A 260 2.08 -24.14 7.56
C SER A 260 0.78 -24.95 7.60
N LEU A 261 -0.24 -24.48 8.31
CA LEU A 261 -1.55 -25.14 8.36
C LEU A 261 -2.22 -25.26 6.98
N LEU A 262 -2.14 -24.23 6.13
CA LEU A 262 -2.68 -24.29 4.76
C LEU A 262 -1.90 -25.22 3.84
N LEU A 263 -0.61 -25.36 4.07
CA LEU A 263 0.23 -26.28 3.30
C LEU A 263 -0.06 -27.74 3.65
N ASP A 264 -0.49 -28.00 4.89
CA ASP A 264 -0.88 -29.32 5.38
C ASP A 264 -2.35 -29.68 5.03
N GLU A 265 -3.21 -28.69 4.78
CA GLU A 265 -4.62 -28.87 4.37
C GLU A 265 -4.68 -29.45 2.93
N LYS A 266 -4.98 -30.75 2.80
CA LYS A 266 -5.12 -31.47 1.52
C LYS A 266 -6.56 -31.53 1.05
#